data_AF-A0A0A8VJT8-F1
#
_entry.id   AF-A0A0A8VJT8-F1
#
_cell.length_a   1.000
_cell.length_b   1.000
_cell.length_c   1.000
_cell.angle_alpha   90.00
_cell.angle_beta   90.00
_cell.angle_gamma   90.00
#
_symmetry.space_group_name_H-M   'P 1'
#
loop_
_entity.id
_entity.type
_entity.pdbx_description
1 polymer ?
#
loop_
_entity_poly.entity_id
_entity_poly.type
_entity_poly.pdbx_seq_one_letter_code
_entity_poly.pdbx_strand_id
1 'polypeptide(L)'
;MAVRTLTTGKWICECYPNGRRGERLRKQFATKGEALSFERRMMQKDQVVEASVGNTLKLSNLVSRWYEMHGQTLTSGETPKGKVRGYL
;
A
#
# COMPACT_ATOMS: atom_id res chain seq x y z
N MET A 1 -25.88 -8.16 3.39
CA MET A 1 -26.30 -7.54 2.13
C MET A 1 -26.30 -6.03 2.32
N ALA A 2 -25.43 -5.31 1.61
CA ALA A 2 -25.32 -3.86 1.75
C ALA A 2 -26.37 -3.11 0.93
N VAL A 3 -26.79 -3.64 -0.22
CA VAL A 3 -27.73 -2.96 -1.12
C VAL A 3 -29.14 -3.54 -0.99
N ARG A 4 -30.15 -2.68 -0.78
CA ARG A 4 -31.57 -3.05 -0.77
C ARG A 4 -32.46 -1.99 -1.44
N THR A 5 -33.69 -2.36 -1.79
CA THR A 5 -34.70 -1.45 -2.33
C THR A 5 -35.53 -0.83 -1.20
N LEU A 6 -35.99 0.40 -1.40
CA LEU A 6 -37.03 1.04 -0.59
C LEU A 6 -38.40 0.88 -1.26
N THR A 7 -39.46 0.97 -0.47
CA THR A 7 -40.86 1.03 -0.95
C THR A 7 -41.13 2.23 -1.88
N THR A 8 -40.25 3.24 -1.84
CA THR A 8 -40.26 4.41 -2.72
C THR A 8 -39.63 4.18 -4.09
N GLY A 9 -39.15 2.96 -4.38
CA GLY A 9 -38.47 2.60 -5.64
C GLY A 9 -36.99 3.00 -5.71
N LYS A 10 -36.47 3.69 -4.68
CA LYS A 10 -35.05 4.06 -4.58
C LYS A 10 -34.20 2.91 -4.06
N TRP A 11 -32.94 2.90 -4.44
CA TRP A 11 -31.94 1.95 -3.94
C TRP A 11 -31.22 2.54 -2.74
N ILE A 12 -30.91 1.72 -1.74
CA ILE A 12 -30.10 2.13 -0.61
C ILE A 12 -28.93 1.19 -0.44
N CYS A 13 -27.76 1.80 -0.24
CA CYS A 13 -26.54 1.11 0.10
C CYS A 13 -26.20 1.42 1.56
N GLU A 14 -26.11 0.38 2.37
CA GLU A 14 -25.70 0.39 3.77
C GLU A 14 -24.47 -0.49 3.93
N CYS A 15 -23.29 0.15 3.92
CA CYS A 15 -22.01 -0.53 4.05
C CYS A 15 -21.45 -0.35 5.47
N TYR A 16 -20.71 -1.36 5.91
CA TYR A 16 -19.92 -1.35 7.15
C TYR A 16 -18.44 -1.57 6.81
N PRO A 17 -17.76 -0.57 6.25
CA PRO A 17 -16.35 -0.69 5.86
C PRO A 17 -15.45 -1.07 7.05
N ASN A 18 -15.61 -0.35 8.17
CA ASN A 18 -14.80 -0.56 9.38
C ASN A 18 -15.39 -1.60 10.37
N GLY A 19 -16.21 -2.53 9.88
CA GLY A 19 -16.81 -3.60 10.70
C GLY A 19 -17.82 -3.12 11.76
N ARG A 20 -18.02 -3.92 12.81
CA ARG A 20 -19.12 -3.76 13.79
C ARG A 20 -19.04 -2.49 14.64
N ARG A 21 -17.84 -1.96 14.87
CA ARG A 21 -17.60 -0.68 15.59
C ARG A 21 -17.36 0.50 14.64
N GLY A 22 -17.47 0.26 13.34
CA GLY A 22 -17.20 1.23 12.29
C GLY A 22 -18.35 2.20 12.04
N GLU A 23 -18.02 3.32 11.39
CA GLU A 23 -19.02 4.26 10.88
C GLU A 23 -19.89 3.58 9.81
N ARG A 24 -21.21 3.76 9.92
CA ARG A 24 -22.18 3.22 8.97
C ARG A 24 -22.39 4.21 7.83
N LEU A 25 -21.97 3.83 6.63
CA LEU A 25 -22.24 4.61 5.43
C LEU A 25 -23.57 4.19 4.82
N ARG A 26 -24.55 5.11 4.90
CA ARG A 26 -25.89 4.95 4.33
C ARG A 26 -26.14 5.99 3.26
N LYS A 27 -26.34 5.56 2.02
CA LYS A 27 -26.61 6.45 0.89
C LYS A 27 -27.70 5.90 -0.02
N GLN A 28 -28.55 6.78 -0.53
CA GLN A 28 -29.62 6.45 -1.46
C GLN A 28 -29.18 6.74 -2.90
N PHE A 29 -29.63 5.90 -3.83
CA PHE A 29 -29.31 5.94 -5.24
C PHE A 29 -30.59 5.76 -6.07
N ALA A 30 -30.58 6.27 -7.30
CA ALA A 30 -31.68 6.10 -8.24
C ALA A 30 -31.65 4.69 -8.85
N THR A 31 -30.45 4.13 -9.06
CA THR A 31 -30.28 2.84 -9.74
C THR A 31 -29.55 1.80 -8.88
N LYS A 32 -29.80 0.52 -9.18
CA LYS A 32 -29.07 -0.62 -8.57
C LYS A 32 -27.57 -0.58 -8.87
N GLY A 33 -27.22 -0.22 -10.10
CA GLY A 33 -25.84 -0.22 -10.58
C GLY A 33 -24.96 0.79 -9.84
N GLU A 34 -25.50 1.98 -9.58
CA GLU A 34 -24.82 3.00 -8.75
C GLU A 34 -24.62 2.51 -7.31
N ALA A 35 -25.65 1.91 -6.71
CA ALA A 35 -25.57 1.39 -5.34
C ALA A 35 -24.50 0.28 -5.19
N LEU A 36 -24.42 -0.64 -6.17
CA LEU A 36 -23.40 -1.70 -6.20
C LEU A 36 -22.00 -1.17 -6.46
N SER A 37 -21.85 -0.19 -7.37
CA SER A 37 -20.56 0.45 -7.63
C SER A 37 -20.04 1.18 -6.40
N PHE A 38 -20.94 1.83 -5.65
CA PHE A 38 -20.61 2.51 -4.40
C PHE A 38 -20.15 1.53 -3.32
N GLU A 39 -20.84 0.39 -3.14
CA GLU A 39 -20.45 -0.66 -2.21
C GLU A 39 -19.01 -1.13 -2.50
N ARG A 40 -18.74 -1.50 -3.76
CA ARG A 40 -17.40 -1.99 -4.18
C ARG A 40 -16.31 -0.95 -3.92
N ARG A 41 -16.57 0.31 -4.26
CA ARG A 41 -15.61 1.41 -4.08
C ARG A 41 -15.28 1.63 -2.60
N MET A 42 -16.28 1.56 -1.72
CA MET A 42 -16.05 1.77 -0.29
C MET A 42 -15.34 0.58 0.34
N MET A 43 -15.68 -0.65 -0.02
CA MET A 43 -15.00 -1.87 0.46
C MET A 43 -13.53 -1.95 -0.01
N GLN A 44 -13.22 -1.48 -1.21
CA GLN A 44 -11.84 -1.45 -1.72
C GLN A 44 -10.97 -0.39 -1.03
N LYS A 45 -11.54 0.74 -0.61
CA LYS A 45 -10.76 1.81 0.04
C LYS A 45 -10.07 1.33 1.31
N ASP A 46 -10.72 0.50 2.12
CA ASP A 46 -10.11 0.00 3.36
C ASP A 46 -8.96 -0.98 3.07
N GLN A 47 -9.08 -1.82 2.04
CA GLN A 47 -8.00 -2.71 1.61
C GLN A 47 -6.76 -1.93 1.15
N VAL A 48 -6.94 -0.80 0.47
CA VAL A 48 -5.82 0.00 -0.04
C VAL A 48 -5.09 0.72 1.09
N VAL A 49 -5.80 1.18 2.13
CA VAL A 49 -5.18 1.81 3.29
C VAL A 49 -4.27 0.81 4.01
N GLU A 50 -4.75 -0.41 4.26
CA GLU A 50 -3.96 -1.49 4.88
C GLU A 50 -2.73 -1.87 4.04
N ALA A 51 -2.88 -1.97 2.71
CA ALA A 51 -1.76 -2.29 1.81
C ALA A 51 -0.68 -1.18 1.76
N SER A 52 -1.07 0.09 1.94
CA SER A 52 -0.12 1.21 1.92
C SER A 52 0.82 1.25 3.12
N VAL A 53 0.40 0.71 4.27
CA VAL A 53 1.22 0.65 5.49
C VAL A 53 2.29 -0.44 5.38
N GLY A 54 2.00 -1.53 4.65
CA GLY A 54 2.89 -2.68 4.52
C GLY A 54 4.07 -2.51 3.56
N ASN A 55 4.00 -1.56 2.61
CA ASN A 55 5.00 -1.45 1.54
C ASN A 55 5.78 -0.12 1.56
N THR A 56 6.07 0.40 2.75
CA THR A 56 7.17 1.37 2.91
C THR A 56 8.48 0.62 3.05
N LEU A 57 8.89 -0.10 2.00
CA LEU A 57 10.31 -0.41 1.85
C LEU A 57 11.02 0.95 1.76
N LYS A 58 11.50 1.43 2.91
CA LYS A 58 12.28 2.67 3.00
C LYS A 58 13.34 2.60 1.91
N LEU A 59 13.54 3.68 1.16
CA LEU A 59 14.59 3.76 0.11
C LEU A 59 15.93 3.22 0.61
N SER A 60 16.22 3.37 1.91
CA SER A 60 17.36 2.77 2.60
C SER A 60 17.45 1.25 2.45
N ASN A 61 16.35 0.48 2.58
CA ASN A 61 16.36 -0.97 2.40
C ASN A 61 16.68 -1.38 0.96
N LEU A 62 16.26 -0.58 -0.03
CA LEU A 62 16.59 -0.82 -1.43
C LEU A 62 18.08 -0.57 -1.69
N VAL A 63 18.64 0.50 -1.11
CA VAL A 63 20.08 0.82 -1.18
C VAL A 63 20.92 -0.25 -0.50
N SER A 64 20.53 -0.72 0.70
CA SER A 64 21.23 -1.80 1.42
C SER A 64 21.23 -3.10 0.61
N ARG A 65 20.07 -3.50 0.05
CA ARG A 65 19.97 -4.73 -0.74
C ARG A 65 20.73 -4.64 -2.06
N TRP A 66 20.75 -3.46 -2.69
CA TRP A 66 21.58 -3.22 -3.87
C TRP A 66 23.07 -3.32 -3.52
N TYR A 67 23.50 -2.76 -2.39
CA TYR A 67 24.88 -2.87 -1.93
C TYR A 67 25.28 -4.31 -1.57
N GLU A 68 24.38 -5.10 -0.97
CA GLU A 68 24.62 -6.51 -0.67
C GLU A 68 24.77 -7.35 -1.96
N MET A 69 23.94 -7.10 -2.98
CA MET A 69 23.96 -7.89 -4.22
C MET A 69 25.00 -7.40 -5.24
N HIS A 70 25.30 -6.09 -5.29
CA HIS A 70 26.16 -5.46 -6.30
C HIS A 70 27.31 -4.62 -5.74
N GLY A 71 27.28 -4.20 -4.48
CA GLY A 71 28.33 -3.39 -3.85
C GLY A 71 29.56 -4.18 -3.41
N GLN A 72 29.46 -5.49 -3.24
CA GLN A 72 30.60 -6.36 -2.90
C GLN A 72 31.67 -6.42 -3.99
N THR A 73 31.32 -6.22 -5.27
CA THR A 73 32.28 -6.28 -6.39
C THR A 73 33.02 -4.98 -6.64
N LEU A 74 32.65 -3.88 -5.98
CA LEU A 74 33.30 -2.57 -6.09
C LEU A 74 34.33 -2.30 -4.97
N THR A 75 34.41 -3.16 -3.95
CA THR A 75 35.43 -3.07 -2.88
C THR A 75 36.69 -3.89 -3.20
N SER A 76 37.08 -3.99 -4.49
CA SER A 76 38.48 -4.26 -4.84
C SER A 76 39.23 -2.94 -4.89
N GLY A 77 39.26 -2.28 -3.74
CA GLY A 77 40.05 -1.08 -3.45
C GLY A 77 41.23 -1.39 -2.54
N GLU A 78 41.88 -2.54 -2.70
CA GLU A 78 43.17 -2.80 -2.09
C GLU A 78 44.27 -2.60 -3.14
N THR A 79 44.66 -1.34 -3.34
CA THR A 79 46.03 -1.09 -3.78
C THR A 79 46.92 -1.31 -2.55
N PRO A 80 47.84 -2.28 -2.56
CA PRO A 80 48.84 -2.37 -1.51
C PRO A 80 49.69 -1.10 -1.63
N LYS A 81 49.64 -0.23 -0.63
CA LYS A 81 50.56 0.90 -0.53
C LYS A 81 51.98 0.32 -0.50
N GLY A 82 52.59 0.30 -1.68
CA GLY A 82 53.96 -0.08 -1.91
C GLY A 82 54.86 0.75 -1.02
N LYS A 83 55.37 0.09 0.00
CA LYS A 83 56.59 0.35 0.76
C LYS A 83 57.58 1.27 0.02
N VAL A 84 57.48 2.58 0.21
CA VAL A 84 58.60 3.48 -0.07
C VAL A 84 59.49 3.48 1.16
N ARG A 85 60.43 2.53 1.16
CA ARG A 85 61.53 2.40 2.10
C ARG A 85 62.54 3.49 1.76
N GLY A 86 62.44 4.65 2.39
CA GLY A 86 63.48 5.67 2.37
C GLY A 86 64.68 5.19 3.20
N TYR A 87 65.75 4.83 2.52
CA TYR A 87 67.10 4.71 3.06
C TYR A 87 67.81 6.06 2.89
N LEU A 88 68.47 6.50 3.96
CA LEU A 88 69.57 7.49 4.03
C LEU A 88 69.25 8.92 3.58
#